data_AF-A0A285X788-F1
#
_entry.id   AF-A0A285X788-F1
#
_cell.length_a   1.000
_cell.length_b   1.000
_cell.length_c   1.000
_cell.angle_alpha   90.00
_cell.angle_beta   90.00
_cell.angle_gamma   90.00
#
_symmetry.space_group_name_H-M   'P 1'
#
loop_
_entity.id
_entity.type
_entity.pdbx_description
1 polymer ?
#
loop_
_entity_poly.entity_id
_entity_poly.type
_entity_poly.pdbx_seq_one_letter_code
_entity_poly.pdbx_strand_id
1 'polypeptide(L)'
;MNRNTSRSFSANEKEIERLLQENRSWKEELSYISEEINFLILFLTADIFRKNVLNLYEKLQLFYNDLQEIKKENIELIREVHNHRYDIEGILECEDISCEVFYHEEHIKLGQRIQDFADNFKVLKMDIYLYTGSNLRKTSKET
;
A
#
# COMPACT_ATOMS: atom_id res chain seq x y z
N MET A 1 4.65 -45.95 -25.48
CA MET A 1 4.64 -44.99 -24.37
C MET A 1 4.21 -43.63 -24.93
N ASN A 2 2.94 -43.25 -24.76
CA ASN A 2 2.44 -41.93 -25.17
C ASN A 2 2.23 -41.10 -23.91
N ARG A 3 3.07 -40.08 -23.70
CA ARG A 3 2.85 -39.06 -22.67
C ARG A 3 1.89 -38.02 -23.25
N ASN A 4 0.70 -37.94 -22.67
CA ASN A 4 -0.29 -36.90 -22.88
C ASN A 4 0.33 -35.52 -22.63
N THR A 5 0.51 -34.72 -23.68
CA THR A 5 1.00 -33.33 -23.62
C THR A 5 -0.12 -32.28 -23.57
N SER A 6 -1.36 -32.65 -23.25
CA SER A 6 -2.49 -31.70 -23.23
C SER A 6 -2.89 -31.18 -21.84
N ARG A 7 -2.02 -31.21 -20.82
CA ARG A 7 -2.46 -30.96 -19.43
C ARG A 7 -2.12 -29.60 -18.78
N SER A 8 -1.36 -28.68 -19.37
CA SER A 8 -0.77 -27.57 -18.56
C SER A 8 -1.08 -26.12 -18.95
N PHE A 9 -1.36 -25.82 -20.23
CA PHE A 9 -1.41 -24.41 -20.66
C PHE A 9 -2.58 -23.62 -20.07
N SER A 10 -3.81 -24.17 -20.07
CA SER A 10 -4.98 -23.39 -19.63
C SER A 10 -5.10 -23.20 -18.10
N ALA A 11 -4.37 -24.01 -17.31
CA ALA A 11 -4.38 -23.89 -15.85
C ALA A 11 -3.39 -22.80 -15.39
N ASN A 12 -2.20 -22.78 -15.99
CA ASN A 12 -1.19 -21.76 -15.72
C ASN A 12 -1.64 -20.37 -16.21
N GLU A 13 -2.30 -20.28 -17.38
CA GLU A 13 -2.83 -19.00 -17.89
C GLU A 13 -3.85 -18.35 -16.95
N LYS A 14 -4.79 -19.14 -16.41
CA LYS A 14 -5.79 -18.63 -15.45
C LYS A 14 -5.18 -18.19 -14.14
N GLU A 15 -4.19 -18.93 -13.66
CA GLU A 15 -3.49 -18.58 -12.43
C GLU A 15 -2.67 -17.30 -12.62
N ILE A 16 -1.97 -17.16 -13.73
CA ILE A 16 -1.25 -15.93 -14.07
C ILE A 16 -2.21 -14.75 -14.21
N GLU A 17 -3.36 -14.93 -14.86
CA GLU A 17 -4.38 -13.89 -14.94
C GLU A 17 -4.85 -13.44 -13.56
N ARG A 18 -5.05 -14.39 -12.62
CA ARG A 18 -5.37 -14.12 -11.21
C ARG A 18 -4.26 -13.30 -10.54
N LEU A 19 -3.00 -13.74 -10.64
CA LEU A 19 -1.85 -13.05 -10.04
C LEU A 19 -1.67 -11.64 -10.62
N LEU A 20 -1.86 -11.46 -11.93
CA LEU A 20 -1.82 -10.15 -12.58
C LEU A 20 -2.98 -9.26 -12.13
N GLN A 21 -4.15 -9.83 -11.89
CA GLN A 21 -5.28 -9.09 -11.35
C GLN A 21 -5.01 -8.63 -9.91
N GLU A 22 -4.44 -9.49 -9.07
CA GLU A 22 -4.04 -9.15 -7.69
C GLU A 22 -2.98 -8.05 -7.68
N ASN A 23 -1.95 -8.18 -8.52
CA ASN A 23 -0.92 -7.15 -8.71
C ASN A 23 -1.50 -5.79 -9.13
N ARG A 24 -2.50 -5.79 -10.05
CA ARG A 24 -3.22 -4.56 -10.43
C ARG A 24 -3.97 -3.96 -9.25
N SER A 25 -4.70 -4.77 -8.49
CA SER A 25 -5.44 -4.30 -7.32
C SER A 25 -4.52 -3.71 -6.25
N TRP A 26 -3.35 -4.31 -6.02
CA TRP A 26 -2.34 -3.74 -5.12
C TRP A 26 -1.82 -2.39 -5.60
N LYS A 27 -1.55 -2.25 -6.90
CA LYS A 27 -1.14 -0.97 -7.47
C LYS A 27 -2.20 0.11 -7.28
N GLU A 28 -3.46 -0.22 -7.48
CA GLU A 28 -4.59 0.70 -7.27
C GLU A 28 -4.70 1.12 -5.80
N GLU A 29 -4.59 0.17 -4.87
CA GLU A 29 -4.62 0.45 -3.42
C GLU A 29 -3.47 1.36 -2.99
N LEU A 30 -2.23 1.07 -3.39
CA LEU A 30 -1.06 1.91 -3.07
C LEU A 30 -1.15 3.30 -3.71
N SER A 31 -1.76 3.41 -4.90
CA SER A 31 -2.02 4.70 -5.55
C SER A 31 -3.07 5.51 -4.78
N TYR A 32 -4.14 4.86 -4.32
CA TYR A 32 -5.13 5.50 -3.45
C TYR A 32 -4.49 5.97 -2.13
N ILE A 33 -3.68 5.13 -1.49
CA ILE A 33 -2.95 5.48 -0.26
C ILE A 33 -2.01 6.67 -0.51
N SER A 34 -1.33 6.73 -1.67
CA SER A 34 -0.49 7.87 -2.05
C SER A 34 -1.25 9.20 -2.03
N GLU A 35 -2.44 9.23 -2.61
CA GLU A 35 -3.28 10.43 -2.63
C GLU A 35 -3.76 10.81 -1.24
N GLU A 36 -4.16 9.83 -0.42
CA GLU A 36 -4.55 10.06 0.97
C GLU A 36 -3.39 10.61 1.81
N ILE A 37 -2.18 10.08 1.66
CA ILE A 37 -0.97 10.60 2.34
C ILE A 37 -0.71 12.05 1.94
N ASN A 38 -0.77 12.37 0.65
CA ASN A 38 -0.57 13.73 0.16
C ASN A 38 -1.61 14.69 0.73
N PHE A 39 -2.88 14.26 0.77
CA PHE A 39 -3.95 15.04 1.40
C PHE A 39 -3.68 15.26 2.89
N LEU A 40 -3.33 14.22 3.65
CA LEU A 40 -3.09 14.31 5.09
C LEU A 40 -1.91 15.25 5.41
N ILE A 41 -0.84 15.20 4.61
CA ILE A 41 0.29 16.14 4.74
C ILE A 41 -0.16 17.60 4.57
N LEU A 42 -0.96 17.88 3.53
CA LEU A 42 -1.51 19.22 3.29
C LEU A 42 -2.44 19.64 4.43
N PHE A 43 -3.27 18.71 4.90
CA PHE A 43 -4.21 18.95 5.99
C PHE A 43 -3.49 19.32 7.30
N LEU A 44 -2.46 18.57 7.69
CA LEU A 44 -1.71 18.83 8.94
C LEU A 44 -0.93 20.15 8.89
N THR A 45 -0.58 20.64 7.70
CA THR A 45 0.18 21.89 7.52
C THR A 45 -0.71 23.12 7.29
N ALA A 46 -2.03 22.94 7.24
CA ALA A 46 -3.00 23.98 6.98
C ALA A 46 -3.05 25.04 8.10
N ASP A 47 -3.33 26.29 7.72
CA ASP A 47 -3.34 27.45 8.62
C ASP A 47 -4.35 27.35 9.78
N ILE A 48 -5.40 26.54 9.61
CA ILE A 48 -6.41 26.29 10.66
C ILE A 48 -5.80 25.72 11.94
N PHE A 49 -4.65 25.04 11.84
CA PHE A 49 -3.92 24.48 12.98
C PHE A 49 -2.81 25.38 13.52
N ARG A 50 -2.54 26.54 12.89
CA ARG A 50 -1.45 27.46 13.29
C ARG A 50 -1.85 28.43 14.41
N LYS A 51 -3.11 28.49 14.83
CA LYS A 51 -3.57 29.40 15.90
C LYS A 51 -3.28 28.81 17.29
N ASN A 52 -2.21 29.30 17.93
CA ASN A 52 -1.98 29.46 19.39
C ASN A 52 -2.47 28.37 20.38
N VAL A 53 -2.49 27.09 20.02
CA VAL A 53 -2.65 26.00 20.99
C VAL A 53 -1.28 25.39 21.28
N LEU A 54 -0.68 25.76 22.44
CA LEU A 54 0.51 25.07 22.95
C LEU A 54 0.21 23.55 23.02
N ASN A 55 1.18 22.72 22.61
CA ASN A 55 1.11 21.25 22.45
C ASN A 55 0.38 20.71 21.21
N LEU A 56 -0.37 21.54 20.46
CA LEU A 56 -0.99 21.11 19.20
C LEU A 56 0.08 20.89 18.11
N TYR A 57 1.00 21.84 17.99
CA TYR A 57 2.01 21.84 16.95
C TYR A 57 2.96 20.64 17.04
N GLU A 58 3.41 20.27 18.25
CA GLU A 58 4.35 19.16 18.44
C GLU A 58 3.76 17.82 17.97
N LYS A 59 2.51 17.52 18.33
CA LYS A 59 1.88 16.27 17.91
C LYS A 59 1.56 16.24 16.41
N LEU A 60 1.17 17.38 15.83
CA LEU A 60 1.00 17.49 14.37
C LEU A 60 2.32 17.29 13.63
N GLN A 61 3.44 17.79 14.18
CA GLN A 61 4.75 17.58 13.61
C GLN A 61 5.18 16.10 13.67
N LEU A 62 4.85 15.39 14.74
CA LEU A 62 5.07 13.94 14.82
C LEU A 62 4.30 13.21 13.72
N PHE A 63 2.99 13.46 13.59
CA PHE A 63 2.19 12.85 12.53
C PHE A 63 2.68 13.21 11.12
N TYR A 64 3.14 14.45 10.92
CA TYR A 64 3.75 14.85 9.66
C TYR A 64 4.98 13.99 9.34
N ASN A 65 5.87 13.79 10.31
CA ASN A 65 7.06 12.97 10.12
C ASN A 65 6.70 11.51 9.84
N ASP A 66 5.73 10.94 10.58
CA ASP A 66 5.25 9.58 10.36
C ASP A 66 4.68 9.40 8.94
N LEU A 67 3.92 10.39 8.44
CA LEU A 67 3.42 10.39 7.06
C LEU A 67 4.54 10.48 6.02
N GLN A 68 5.65 11.18 6.30
CA GLN A 68 6.79 11.22 5.39
C GLN A 68 7.49 9.86 5.30
N GLU A 69 7.61 9.12 6.40
CA GLU A 69 8.19 7.77 6.36
C GLU A 69 7.26 6.79 5.64
N ILE A 70 5.96 6.80 5.96
CA ILE A 70 4.94 6.00 5.25
C ILE A 70 4.91 6.34 3.76
N LYS A 71 5.11 7.61 3.38
CA LYS A 71 5.21 8.03 1.97
C LYS A 71 6.38 7.37 1.25
N LYS A 72 7.55 7.30 1.89
CA LYS A 72 8.74 6.65 1.30
C LYS A 72 8.48 5.15 1.10
N GLU A 73 7.96 4.49 2.12
CA GLU A 73 7.61 3.07 2.06
C GLU A 73 6.58 2.78 0.96
N ASN A 74 5.54 3.62 0.82
CA ASN A 74 4.55 3.49 -0.26
C ASN A 74 5.20 3.58 -1.65
N ILE A 75 6.15 4.50 -1.84
CA ILE A 75 6.88 4.65 -3.11
C ILE A 75 7.70 3.39 -3.42
N GLU A 76 8.35 2.82 -2.40
CA GLU A 76 9.10 1.57 -2.53
C GLU A 76 8.18 0.40 -2.91
N LEU A 77 7.05 0.23 -2.21
CA LEU A 77 6.06 -0.81 -2.53
C LEU A 77 5.46 -0.64 -3.93
N ILE A 78 5.16 0.58 -4.38
CA ILE A 78 4.68 0.83 -5.74
C ILE A 78 5.71 0.35 -6.78
N ARG A 79 7.00 0.61 -6.53
CA ARG A 79 8.08 0.14 -7.41
C ARG A 79 8.19 -1.37 -7.40
N GLU A 80 8.10 -2.00 -6.24
CA GLU A 80 8.13 -3.45 -6.11
C GLU A 80 6.95 -4.11 -6.82
N VAL A 81 5.72 -3.62 -6.62
CA VAL A 81 4.52 -4.09 -7.34
C VAL A 81 4.67 -3.92 -8.84
N HIS A 82 5.21 -2.79 -9.30
CA HIS A 82 5.46 -2.58 -10.72
C HIS A 82 6.43 -3.61 -11.30
N ASN A 83 7.51 -3.92 -10.59
CA ASN A 83 8.51 -4.88 -11.03
C ASN A 83 7.96 -6.32 -10.97
N HIS A 84 7.23 -6.67 -9.91
CA HIS A 84 6.67 -8.00 -9.68
C HIS A 84 5.70 -8.44 -10.79
N ARG A 85 5.13 -7.49 -11.53
CA ARG A 85 4.34 -7.81 -12.72
C ARG A 85 5.16 -8.60 -13.75
N TYR A 86 6.41 -8.22 -13.99
CA TYR A 86 7.27 -8.90 -14.95
C TYR A 86 7.68 -10.29 -14.44
N ASP A 87 7.84 -10.43 -13.11
CA ASP A 87 8.13 -11.71 -12.47
C ASP A 87 6.95 -12.69 -12.64
N ILE A 88 5.70 -12.20 -12.54
CA ILE A 88 4.49 -13.01 -12.80
C ILE A 88 4.44 -13.47 -14.27
N GLU A 89 4.78 -12.59 -15.22
CA GLU A 89 4.82 -12.94 -16.65
C GLU A 89 5.90 -14.01 -16.93
N GLY A 90 7.01 -14.01 -16.18
CA GLY A 90 8.08 -15.00 -16.24
C GLY A 90 7.70 -16.41 -15.75
N ILE A 91 6.58 -16.57 -15.02
CA ILE A 91 6.08 -17.90 -14.59
C ILE A 91 5.75 -18.78 -15.80
N LEU A 92 5.34 -18.19 -16.93
CA LEU A 92 5.07 -18.92 -18.18
C LEU A 92 6.29 -19.65 -18.73
N GLU A 93 7.49 -19.20 -18.37
CA GLU A 93 8.76 -19.73 -18.86
C GLU A 93 9.35 -20.79 -17.91
N CYS A 94 8.72 -21.04 -16.75
CA CYS A 94 9.18 -22.06 -15.81
C CYS A 94 9.03 -23.49 -16.39
N GLU A 95 10.12 -24.25 -16.40
CA GLU A 95 10.14 -25.64 -16.87
C GLU A 95 9.96 -26.66 -15.73
N ASP A 96 10.04 -26.23 -14.47
CA ASP A 96 9.92 -27.08 -13.28
C ASP A 96 9.06 -26.48 -12.16
N ILE A 97 8.61 -27.37 -11.26
CA ILE A 97 7.71 -27.03 -10.14
C ILE A 97 8.42 -26.13 -9.11
N SER A 98 9.75 -26.24 -8.95
CA SER A 98 10.49 -25.40 -8.00
C SER A 98 10.46 -23.93 -8.41
N CYS A 99 10.56 -23.64 -9.71
CA CYS A 99 10.46 -22.31 -10.28
C CYS A 99 9.06 -21.72 -10.02
N GLU A 100 7.99 -22.49 -10.28
CA GLU A 100 6.61 -22.06 -10.01
C GLU A 100 6.37 -21.76 -8.53
N VAL A 101 6.83 -22.63 -7.63
CA VAL A 101 6.70 -22.46 -6.16
C VAL A 101 7.40 -21.19 -5.69
N PHE A 102 8.61 -20.92 -6.20
CA PHE A 102 9.37 -19.72 -5.84
C PHE A 102 8.59 -18.44 -6.16
N TYR A 103 8.08 -18.29 -7.39
CA TYR A 103 7.33 -17.09 -7.76
C TYR A 103 6.02 -16.93 -6.98
N HIS A 104 5.34 -18.04 -6.66
CA HIS A 104 4.17 -18.00 -5.79
C HIS A 104 4.50 -17.52 -4.38
N GLU A 105 5.59 -18.00 -3.79
CA GLU A 105 6.03 -17.55 -2.47
C GLU A 105 6.37 -16.05 -2.46
N GLU A 106 7.07 -15.56 -3.48
CA GLU A 106 7.38 -14.13 -3.60
C GLU A 106 6.12 -13.27 -3.76
N HIS A 107 5.13 -13.75 -4.54
CA HIS A 107 3.84 -13.08 -4.67
C HIS A 107 3.10 -13.00 -3.33
N ILE A 108 3.05 -14.09 -2.57
CA ILE A 108 2.41 -14.12 -1.24
C ILE A 108 3.12 -13.17 -0.27
N LYS A 109 4.46 -13.16 -0.25
CA LYS A 109 5.25 -12.27 0.62
C LYS A 109 4.98 -10.80 0.29
N LEU A 110 4.94 -10.44 -0.99
CA LEU A 110 4.64 -9.07 -1.41
C LEU A 110 3.21 -8.69 -1.00
N GLY A 111 2.23 -9.56 -1.23
CA GLY A 111 0.84 -9.33 -0.82
C GLY A 111 0.71 -9.09 0.69
N GLN A 112 1.40 -9.89 1.51
CA GLN A 112 1.39 -9.71 2.97
C GLN A 112 1.99 -8.36 3.38
N ARG A 113 3.12 -7.97 2.79
CA ARG A 113 3.77 -6.67 3.07
C ARG A 113 2.86 -5.50 2.72
N ILE A 114 2.13 -5.58 1.60
CA ILE A 114 1.18 -4.54 1.18
C ILE A 114 0.00 -4.45 2.15
N GLN A 115 -0.52 -5.60 2.58
CA GLN A 115 -1.60 -5.64 3.57
C GLN A 115 -1.16 -5.04 4.91
N ASP A 116 0.02 -5.43 5.42
CA ASP A 116 0.57 -4.92 6.67
C ASP A 116 0.80 -3.40 6.59
N PHE A 117 1.35 -2.93 5.46
CA PHE A 117 1.52 -1.51 5.18
C PHE A 117 0.18 -0.75 5.18
N ALA A 118 -0.82 -1.27 4.47
CA ALA A 118 -2.15 -0.65 4.39
C ALA A 118 -2.82 -0.57 5.76
N ASP A 119 -2.67 -1.60 6.59
CA ASP A 119 -3.23 -1.62 7.94
C ASP A 119 -2.49 -0.66 8.89
N ASN A 120 -1.17 -0.58 8.80
CA ASN A 120 -0.39 0.42 9.53
C ASN A 120 -0.79 1.86 9.14
N PHE A 121 -0.98 2.11 7.84
CA PHE A 121 -1.47 3.40 7.36
C PHE A 121 -2.87 3.72 7.89
N LYS A 122 -3.79 2.75 7.90
CA LYS A 122 -5.15 2.94 8.44
C LYS A 122 -5.11 3.34 9.92
N VAL A 123 -4.24 2.72 10.72
CA VAL A 123 -4.06 3.08 12.13
C VAL A 123 -3.59 4.52 12.28
N LEU A 124 -2.51 4.90 11.59
CA LEU A 124 -1.99 6.27 11.61
C LEU A 124 -3.04 7.31 11.17
N LYS A 125 -3.76 7.01 10.08
CA LYS A 125 -4.85 7.85 9.56
C LYS A 125 -5.95 8.03 10.59
N MET A 126 -6.33 6.98 11.31
CA MET A 126 -7.33 7.06 12.38
C MET A 126 -6.85 7.95 13.53
N ASP A 127 -5.60 7.80 13.96
CA ASP A 127 -5.01 8.63 15.02
C ASP A 127 -4.98 10.11 14.65
N ILE A 128 -4.62 10.42 13.39
CA ILE A 128 -4.68 11.77 12.84
C ILE A 128 -6.12 12.32 12.92
N TYR A 129 -7.12 11.56 12.47
CA TYR A 129 -8.52 12.01 12.48
C TYR A 129 -9.06 12.25 13.89
N LEU A 130 -8.78 11.34 14.82
CA LEU A 130 -9.22 11.47 16.21
C LEU A 130 -8.59 12.71 16.86
N TYR A 131 -7.28 12.88 16.67
CA TYR A 131 -6.55 14.01 17.23
C TYR A 131 -7.02 15.33 16.63
N THR A 132 -6.99 15.48 15.31
CA THR A 132 -7.34 16.72 14.61
C THR A 132 -8.82 17.05 14.75
N GLY A 133 -9.71 16.05 14.64
CA GLY A 133 -11.16 16.23 14.80
C GLY A 133 -11.54 16.75 16.19
N SER A 134 -10.84 16.32 17.24
CA SER A 134 -11.06 16.83 18.60
C SER A 134 -10.65 18.31 18.74
N ASN A 135 -9.62 18.74 18.00
CA ASN A 135 -9.09 20.10 18.04
C ASN A 135 -9.90 21.07 17.15
N LEU A 136 -10.40 20.60 16.01
CA LEU A 136 -11.31 21.38 15.14
C LEU A 136 -12.62 21.77 15.85
N ARG A 137 -13.12 20.92 16.76
CA ARG A 137 -14.33 21.22 17.55
C ARG A 137 -14.11 22.27 18.65
N LYS A 138 -12.86 22.49 19.08
CA LYS A 138 -12.54 23.49 20.11
C LYS A 138 -12.46 24.88 19.50
N THR A 139 -11.81 25.02 18.35
CA THR A 139 -11.67 26.30 17.64
C THR A 139 -12.99 26.89 17.15
N SER A 140 -14.03 26.07 16.90
CA SER A 140 -15.36 26.58 16.53
C SER A 140 -16.21 27.11 17.69
N LYS A 141 -15.87 26.77 18.93
CA LYS A 141 -16.58 27.23 20.14
C LYS A 141 -16.02 28.52 20.74
N GLU A 142 -14.85 28.95 20.26
CA GLU A 142 -14.16 30.17 20.71
C GLU A 142 -14.42 31.38 19.78
N THR A 143 -15.32 31.23 18.82
CA THR A 143 -15.91 32.30 17.97
C THR A 143 -17.37 32.51 18.33
#